data_AF-A0A7V3X6T3-F1
#
_entry.id   AF-A0A7V3X6T3-F1
#
_cell.length_a   1.000
_cell.length_b   1.000
_cell.length_c   1.000
_cell.angle_alpha   90.00
_cell.angle_beta   90.00
_cell.angle_gamma   90.00
#
_symmetry.space_group_name_H-M   'P 1'
#
loop_
_entity.id
_entity.type
_entity.pdbx_description
1 polymer ?
#
loop_
_entity_poly.entity_id
_entity_poly.type
_entity_poly.pdbx_seq_one_letter_code
_entity_poly.pdbx_strand_id
1 'polypeptide(L)'
;MAQPDHITLGGAPEGFDAHLLAQELLRADRPVVHIARDDKRLVAMQSALRFYAPDAVVLTFPSWDCLPFDRTSPNPDVSAARMATLAGLAHGMPAPFILLTTLNAATQRVPARTVLKQSA
;
A
#
# COMPACT_ATOMS: atom_id res chain seq x y z
N MET A 1 -9.41 -21.67 17.18
CA MET A 1 -8.34 -22.26 16.36
C MET A 1 -7.54 -21.10 15.79
N ALA A 2 -6.27 -20.95 16.19
CA ALA A 2 -5.42 -19.90 15.62
C ALA A 2 -5.29 -20.15 14.12
N GLN A 3 -5.78 -19.21 13.32
CA GLN A 3 -5.60 -19.24 11.88
C GLN A 3 -4.10 -19.17 11.60
N PRO A 4 -3.55 -19.94 10.64
CA PRO A 4 -2.12 -19.89 10.39
C PRO A 4 -1.70 -18.45 10.09
N ASP A 5 -0.68 -17.95 10.78
CA ASP A 5 -0.12 -16.59 10.58
C ASP A 5 0.35 -16.36 9.14
N HIS A 6 0.54 -17.45 8.38
CA HIS A 6 0.92 -17.44 6.98
C HIS A 6 -0.03 -18.30 6.15
N ILE A 7 -0.64 -17.69 5.14
CA ILE A 7 -1.50 -18.34 4.16
C ILE A 7 -0.79 -18.27 2.80
N THR A 8 -0.59 -19.43 2.16
CA THR A 8 -0.17 -19.48 0.76
C THR A 8 -1.42 -19.65 -0.09
N LEU A 9 -1.72 -18.65 -0.92
CA LEU A 9 -2.91 -18.64 -1.76
C LEU A 9 -2.52 -18.81 -3.23
N GLY A 10 -3.02 -19.88 -3.85
CA GLY A 10 -2.84 -20.19 -5.27
C GLY A 10 -4.14 -20.04 -6.06
N GLY A 11 -4.08 -20.19 -7.38
CA GLY A 11 -5.27 -20.08 -8.24
C GLY A 11 -5.81 -18.65 -8.38
N ALA A 12 -4.98 -17.65 -8.10
CA ALA A 12 -5.30 -16.23 -8.25
C ALA A 12 -4.63 -15.67 -9.52
N PRO A 13 -5.23 -15.84 -10.71
CA PRO A 13 -4.72 -15.18 -11.91
C PRO A 13 -4.72 -13.67 -11.72
N GLU A 14 -3.82 -12.99 -12.43
CA GLU A 14 -3.68 -11.55 -12.34
C GLU A 14 -5.02 -10.85 -12.62
N GLY A 15 -5.48 -10.00 -11.70
CA GLY A 15 -6.79 -9.35 -11.72
C GLY A 15 -7.76 -9.96 -10.71
N PHE A 16 -7.83 -11.29 -10.59
CA PHE A 16 -8.67 -11.95 -9.59
C PHE A 16 -8.08 -11.87 -8.17
N ASP A 17 -6.75 -11.68 -8.08
CA ASP A 17 -6.04 -11.38 -6.85
C ASP A 17 -6.62 -10.17 -6.08
N ALA A 18 -7.15 -9.17 -6.79
CA ALA A 18 -7.82 -8.02 -6.17
C ALA A 18 -9.15 -8.39 -5.47
N HIS A 19 -9.92 -9.33 -6.04
CA HIS A 19 -11.13 -9.84 -5.41
C HIS A 19 -10.83 -10.52 -4.08
N LEU A 20 -9.79 -11.37 -4.08
CA LEU A 20 -9.33 -12.09 -2.90
C LEU A 20 -8.81 -11.12 -1.83
N LEU A 21 -8.07 -10.08 -2.23
CA LEU A 21 -7.62 -9.03 -1.32
C LEU A 21 -8.80 -8.27 -0.69
N ALA A 22 -9.82 -7.94 -1.47
CA ALA A 22 -11.02 -7.29 -0.97
C ALA A 22 -11.81 -8.17 0.02
N GLN A 23 -11.89 -9.49 -0.24
CA GLN A 23 -12.47 -10.44 0.70
C GLN A 23 -11.71 -10.47 2.03
N GLU A 24 -10.38 -10.46 1.99
CA GLU A 24 -9.56 -10.42 3.21
C GLU A 24 -9.73 -9.11 3.99
N LEU A 25 -9.90 -7.96 3.31
CA LEU A 25 -10.23 -6.69 3.97
C LEU A 25 -11.54 -6.80 4.76
N LEU A 26 -12.61 -7.31 4.12
CA LEU A 26 -13.93 -7.47 4.74
C LEU A 26 -13.90 -8.48 5.89
N ARG A 27 -13.17 -9.58 5.71
CA ARG A 27 -13.07 -10.65 6.70
C ARG A 27 -12.31 -10.21 7.95
N ALA A 28 -11.24 -9.45 7.78
CA ALA A 28 -10.34 -9.12 8.86
C ALA A 28 -10.76 -7.87 9.65
N ASP A 29 -11.64 -7.03 9.08
CA ASP A 29 -12.12 -5.76 9.63
C ASP A 29 -10.98 -4.88 10.21
N ARG A 30 -9.84 -4.91 9.51
CA ARG A 30 -8.60 -4.23 9.88
C ARG A 30 -7.87 -3.78 8.62
N PRO A 31 -6.96 -2.80 8.73
CA PRO A 31 -6.17 -2.38 7.58
C PRO A 31 -5.37 -3.54 6.99
N VAL A 32 -5.36 -3.63 5.66
CA VAL A 32 -4.58 -4.63 4.92
C VAL A 32 -3.50 -3.93 4.12
N VAL A 33 -2.26 -4.38 4.25
CA VAL A 33 -1.14 -3.90 3.42
C VAL A 33 -0.87 -4.91 2.32
N HIS A 34 -0.99 -4.50 1.08
CA HIS A 34 -0.62 -5.30 -0.08
C HIS A 34 0.71 -4.82 -0.65
N ILE A 35 1.70 -5.70 -0.65
CA ILE A 35 3.03 -5.45 -1.21
C ILE A 35 3.09 -6.07 -2.60
N ALA A 36 2.99 -5.22 -3.61
CA ALA A 36 3.20 -5.61 -5.00
C ALA A 36 4.68 -5.83 -5.29
N ARG A 37 4.96 -6.67 -6.30
CA ARG A 37 6.32 -6.96 -6.77
C ARG A 37 7.03 -5.70 -7.30
N ASP A 38 6.31 -4.91 -8.08
CA ASP A 38 6.80 -3.75 -8.81
C ASP A 38 5.66 -2.75 -9.07
N ASP A 39 5.98 -1.58 -9.62
CA ASP A 39 5.01 -0.51 -9.86
C ASP A 39 3.96 -0.89 -10.92
N LYS A 40 4.31 -1.73 -11.90
CA LYS A 40 3.34 -2.21 -12.90
C LYS A 40 2.27 -3.07 -12.24
N ARG A 41 2.67 -4.00 -11.37
CA ARG A 41 1.73 -4.81 -10.57
C ARG A 41 0.91 -3.96 -9.62
N LEU A 42 1.50 -2.92 -9.02
CA LEU A 42 0.76 -2.00 -8.14
C LEU A 42 -0.38 -1.29 -8.91
N VAL A 43 -0.09 -0.73 -10.09
CA VAL A 43 -1.09 -0.04 -10.92
C VAL A 43 -2.19 -1.00 -11.40
N ALA A 44 -1.81 -2.22 -11.79
CA ALA A 44 -2.78 -3.26 -12.16
C ALA A 44 -3.69 -3.63 -10.99
N MET A 45 -3.13 -3.83 -9.80
CA MET A 45 -3.90 -4.11 -8.57
C MET A 45 -4.84 -2.96 -8.22
N GLN A 46 -4.37 -1.71 -8.30
CA GLN A 46 -5.21 -0.53 -8.05
C GLN A 46 -6.40 -0.46 -9.00
N SER A 47 -6.17 -0.76 -10.29
CA SER A 47 -7.23 -0.79 -11.31
C SER A 47 -8.24 -1.91 -11.06
N ALA A 48 -7.76 -3.10 -10.69
CA ALA A 48 -8.61 -4.24 -10.38
C ALA A 48 -9.43 -4.03 -9.09
N LEU A 49 -8.86 -3.39 -8.06
CA LEU A 49 -9.58 -3.05 -6.83
C LEU A 49 -10.70 -2.04 -7.09
N ARG A 50 -10.50 -1.06 -7.97
CA ARG A 50 -11.59 -0.14 -8.38
C ARG A 50 -12.78 -0.87 -9.01
N PHE A 51 -12.54 -2.02 -9.64
CA PHE A 51 -13.60 -2.85 -10.22
C PHE A 51 -14.26 -3.76 -9.18
N TYR A 52 -13.46 -4.51 -8.39
CA TYR A 52 -13.98 -5.51 -7.45
C TYR A 52 -14.49 -4.94 -6.12
N ALA A 53 -13.98 -3.78 -5.71
CA ALA A 53 -14.28 -3.14 -4.44
C ALA A 53 -14.28 -1.60 -4.58
N PRO A 54 -15.20 -1.02 -5.36
CA PRO A 54 -15.24 0.42 -5.65
C PRO A 54 -15.41 1.27 -4.39
N ASP A 55 -16.05 0.74 -3.35
CA ASP A 55 -16.29 1.43 -2.08
C ASP A 55 -15.14 1.27 -1.07
N ALA A 56 -14.13 0.44 -1.37
CA ALA A 56 -13.01 0.24 -0.47
C ALA A 56 -12.08 1.47 -0.49
N VAL A 57 -11.68 1.92 0.70
CA VAL A 57 -10.65 2.95 0.82
C VAL A 57 -9.29 2.35 0.46
N VAL A 58 -8.72 2.80 -0.66
CA VAL A 58 -7.41 2.34 -1.14
C VAL A 58 -6.40 3.49 -1.12
N LEU A 59 -5.33 3.34 -0.35
CA LEU A 59 -4.19 4.24 -0.28
C LEU A 59 -3.03 3.66 -1.09
N THR A 60 -2.14 4.52 -1.57
CA THR A 60 -0.94 4.09 -2.30
C THR A 60 0.29 4.75 -1.71
N PHE A 61 1.24 3.94 -1.25
CA PHE A 61 2.58 4.37 -0.88
C PHE A 61 3.56 3.97 -2.00
N PRO A 62 3.87 4.88 -2.93
CA PRO A 62 4.64 4.53 -4.11
C PRO A 62 6.13 4.38 -3.80
N SER A 63 6.85 3.69 -4.66
CA SER A 63 8.33 3.69 -4.72
C SER A 63 8.84 5.11 -5.01
N TRP A 64 10.13 5.36 -4.74
CA TRP A 64 10.77 6.49 -5.42
C TRP A 64 10.89 6.22 -6.91
N ASP A 65 10.81 7.28 -7.70
CA ASP A 65 10.99 7.28 -9.14
C ASP A 65 12.45 7.49 -9.57
N CYS A 66 13.36 7.59 -8.60
CA CYS A 66 14.80 7.61 -8.82
C CYS A 66 15.47 6.32 -8.31
N LEU A 67 16.68 6.05 -8.81
CA LEU A 67 17.45 4.89 -8.39
C LEU A 67 18.07 5.10 -6.99
N PRO A 68 18.45 4.03 -6.28
CA PRO A 68 19.27 4.16 -5.08
C PRO A 68 20.57 4.92 -5.38
N PHE A 69 20.83 5.99 -4.62
CA PHE A 69 22.00 6.87 -4.78
C PHE A 69 22.04 7.64 -6.11
N ASP A 70 20.88 7.93 -6.70
CA ASP A 70 20.78 8.79 -7.87
C ASP A 70 21.20 10.24 -7.57
N ARG A 71 21.61 10.96 -8.61
CA ARG A 71 21.98 12.38 -8.56
C ARG A 71 20.78 13.29 -8.69
N THR A 72 19.65 12.76 -9.17
CA THR A 72 18.40 13.50 -9.28
C THR A 72 17.50 13.21 -8.10
N SER A 73 16.91 14.26 -7.52
CA SER A 73 15.86 14.12 -6.53
C SER A 73 14.63 13.45 -7.15
N PRO A 74 13.83 12.72 -6.34
CA PRO A 74 12.56 12.18 -6.81
C PRO A 74 11.62 13.30 -7.24
N ASN A 75 10.66 12.98 -8.11
CA ASN A 75 9.64 13.94 -8.53
C ASN A 75 8.89 14.50 -7.30
N PRO A 76 8.66 15.83 -7.23
CA PRO A 76 7.88 16.46 -6.16
C PRO A 76 6.53 15.79 -5.91
N ASP A 77 5.82 15.34 -6.95
CA ASP A 77 4.52 14.68 -6.81
C ASP A 77 4.64 13.33 -6.10
N VAL A 78 5.67 12.54 -6.43
CA VAL A 78 5.97 11.26 -5.76
C VAL A 78 6.33 11.51 -4.30
N SER A 79 7.13 12.54 -4.03
CA SER A 79 7.50 12.96 -2.68
C SER A 79 6.29 13.38 -1.85
N ALA A 80 5.40 14.19 -2.43
CA ALA A 80 4.18 14.64 -1.80
C ALA A 80 3.22 13.47 -1.51
N ALA A 81 3.01 12.56 -2.48
CA ALA A 81 2.15 11.39 -2.31
C ALA A 81 2.63 10.47 -1.18
N ARG A 82 3.95 10.25 -1.08
CA ARG A 82 4.56 9.48 0.02
C ARG A 82 4.32 10.16 1.37
N MET A 83 4.57 11.46 1.46
CA MET A 83 4.39 12.21 2.70
C MET A 83 2.92 12.30 3.12
N ALA A 84 1.99 12.49 2.18
CA ALA A 84 0.55 12.50 2.45
C ALA A 84 0.09 11.15 3.05
N THR A 85 0.55 10.03 2.48
CA THR A 85 0.24 8.70 2.99
C THR A 85 0.82 8.49 4.39
N LEU A 86 2.09 8.85 4.60
CA LEU A 86 2.75 8.71 5.91
C LEU A 86 2.11 9.61 6.98
N ALA A 87 1.72 10.84 6.64
CA ALA A 87 1.03 11.75 7.54
C ALA A 87 -0.34 11.20 7.94
N GLY A 88 -1.14 10.71 6.99
CA GLY A 88 -2.42 10.06 7.29
C GLY A 88 -2.26 8.85 8.22
N LEU A 89 -1.28 7.98 7.94
CA LEU A 89 -0.98 6.82 8.79
C LEU A 89 -0.50 7.23 10.20
N ALA A 90 0.29 8.31 10.31
CA ALA A 90 0.79 8.79 11.59
C ALA A 90 -0.32 9.37 12.49
N HIS A 91 -1.34 9.98 11.91
CA HIS A 91 -2.46 10.61 12.62
C HIS A 91 -3.66 9.68 12.88
N GLY A 92 -3.63 8.47 12.34
CA GLY A 92 -4.67 7.45 12.57
C GLY A 92 -5.76 7.53 11.52
N MET A 93 -5.56 6.82 10.41
CA MET A 93 -6.58 6.60 9.39
C MET A 93 -7.68 5.66 9.92
N PRO A 94 -8.97 5.96 9.65
CA PRO A 94 -10.06 5.06 10.01
C PRO A 94 -9.98 3.76 9.21
N ALA A 95 -10.11 2.64 9.91
CA ALA A 95 -10.19 1.31 9.31
C ALA A 95 -11.64 0.97 8.90
N PRO A 96 -11.85 0.03 7.96
CA PRO A 96 -10.84 -0.72 7.20
C PRO A 96 -10.36 0.02 5.92
N PHE A 97 -9.09 -0.16 5.57
CA PHE A 97 -8.51 0.35 4.32
C PHE A 97 -7.45 -0.61 3.75
N ILE A 98 -7.18 -0.50 2.44
CA ILE A 98 -6.09 -1.20 1.77
C ILE A 98 -4.95 -0.21 1.52
N LEU A 99 -3.74 -0.54 1.97
CA LEU A 99 -2.51 0.17 1.60
C LEU A 99 -1.79 -0.62 0.50
N LEU A 100 -1.76 -0.09 -0.71
CA LEU A 100 -0.94 -0.60 -1.79
C LEU A 100 0.47 -0.02 -1.70
N THR A 101 1.47 -0.87 -1.78
CA THR A 101 2.89 -0.49 -1.82
C THR A 101 3.67 -1.50 -2.67
N THR A 102 4.94 -1.23 -2.94
CA THR A 102 5.83 -2.18 -3.59
C THR A 102 6.85 -2.74 -2.61
N LEU A 103 7.54 -3.82 -2.99
CA LEU A 103 8.66 -4.35 -2.21
C LEU A 103 9.76 -3.28 -1.98
N ASN A 104 10.06 -2.49 -3.01
CA ASN A 104 11.07 -1.42 -2.93
C ASN A 104 10.63 -0.31 -1.95
N ALA A 105 9.38 0.14 -2.04
CA ALA A 105 8.86 1.16 -1.15
C ALA A 105 8.78 0.67 0.31
N ALA A 106 8.32 -0.56 0.52
CA ALA A 106 8.11 -1.13 1.86
C ALA A 106 9.41 -1.39 2.64
N THR A 107 10.51 -1.67 1.95
CA THR A 107 11.81 -1.96 2.58
C THR A 107 12.62 -0.72 2.89
N GLN A 108 12.24 0.44 2.32
CA GLN A 108 12.95 1.69 2.55
C GLN A 108 12.63 2.28 3.92
N ARG A 109 13.66 2.77 4.61
CA ARG A 109 13.49 3.53 5.84
C ARG A 109 12.70 4.82 5.56
N VAL A 110 11.79 5.14 6.46
CA VAL A 110 10.94 6.35 6.41
C VAL A 110 11.21 7.23 7.64
N PRO A 111 10.82 8.52 7.62
CA PRO A 111 10.89 9.38 8.79
C PRO A 111 10.19 8.74 10.01
N ALA A 112 10.71 9.03 11.20
CA ALA A 112 10.14 8.52 12.43
C ALA A 112 8.70 9.05 12.63
N ARG A 113 7.83 8.21 13.21
CA ARG A 113 6.43 8.56 13.49
C ARG A 113 6.30 9.85 14.31
N THR A 114 7.19 10.08 15.26
CA THR A 114 7.21 11.29 16.10
C THR A 114 7.42 12.56 15.28
N VAL A 115 8.32 12.52 14.29
CA VAL A 115 8.59 13.65 13.39
C VAL A 115 7.35 13.96 12.54
N LEU A 116 6.70 12.92 11.99
CA LEU A 116 5.50 13.06 11.17
C LEU A 116 4.31 13.67 11.94
N LYS A 117 4.18 13.34 13.23
CA LYS A 117 3.12 13.91 14.09
C LYS A 117 3.32 15.37 14.48
N GLN A 118 4.56 15.86 14.44
CA GLN A 118 4.90 17.24 14.84
C GLN A 118 4.85 18.24 13.67
N SER A 119 4.78 17.73 12.43
CA SER A 119 4.92 18.53 11.21
C SER A 119 3.57 18.80 10.50
N ALA A 120 2.45 18.41 11.13
CA ALA A 120 1.10 18.61 10.60
C ALA A 120 0.40 19.78 11.27
#